data_AF-A0A645JEU4-F1
#
_entry.id   AF-A0A645JEU4-F1
#
_cell.length_a   1.000
_cell.length_b   1.000
_cell.length_c   1.000
_cell.angle_alpha   90.00
_cell.angle_beta   90.00
_cell.angle_gamma   90.00
#
_symmetry.space_group_name_H-M   'P 1'
#
loop_
_entity.id
_entity.type
_entity.pdbx_description
1 polymer ?
#
loop_
_entity_poly.entity_id
_entity_poly.type
_entity_poly.pdbx_seq_one_letter_code
_entity_poly.pdbx_strand_id
1 'polypeptide(L)'
;MSPIVTEVDRTSPYGFAARGNVAGVNMTGQGYLAGEVKIDMIHPQQIEPELGGTHTGDYITLEGTPPVNMAIQPEVDGGIGTIAMCVNMIPHVINARPGLKTMIDLPVPHAMMGDLREQIEEGLLD
;
A
#
# COMPACT_ATOMS: atom_id res chain seq x y z
N MET A 1 12.71 11.83 -4.73
CA MET A 1 13.17 10.47 -5.09
C MET A 1 14.69 10.44 -5.08
N SER A 2 15.30 9.44 -4.44
CA SER A 2 16.76 9.28 -4.34
C SER A 2 17.17 7.81 -4.43
N PRO A 3 18.35 7.46 -4.98
CA PRO A 3 18.77 6.08 -5.09
C PRO A 3 19.07 5.47 -3.71
N ILE A 4 18.75 4.18 -3.54
CA ILE A 4 19.23 3.41 -2.40
C ILE A 4 20.48 2.67 -2.86
N VAL A 5 21.64 3.08 -2.36
CA VAL A 5 22.94 2.46 -2.65
C VAL A 5 23.20 1.39 -1.59
N THR A 6 23.55 0.17 -2.01
CA THR A 6 23.79 -0.93 -1.06
C THR A 6 25.21 -0.94 -0.52
N GLU A 7 25.34 -1.16 0.79
CA GLU A 7 26.62 -1.36 1.46
C GLU A 7 27.07 -2.84 1.48
N VAL A 8 26.27 -3.73 0.91
CA VAL A 8 26.56 -5.17 0.81
C VAL A 8 26.19 -5.68 -0.57
N ASP A 9 26.73 -6.82 -0.97
CA ASP A 9 26.25 -7.52 -2.16
C ASP A 9 24.86 -8.09 -1.88
N ARG A 10 23.91 -7.85 -2.80
CA ARG A 10 22.54 -8.35 -2.70
C ARG A 10 22.20 -9.18 -3.93
N THR A 11 21.58 -10.34 -3.71
CA THR A 11 21.19 -11.28 -4.76
C THR A 11 19.74 -11.65 -4.58
N SER A 12 18.93 -11.47 -5.62
CA SER A 12 17.56 -11.98 -5.71
C SER A 12 17.46 -12.99 -6.86
N PRO A 13 16.32 -13.68 -7.07
CA PRO A 13 16.17 -14.68 -8.12
C PRO A 13 16.51 -14.18 -9.54
N TYR A 14 16.33 -12.89 -9.80
CA TYR A 14 16.52 -12.29 -11.14
C TYR A 14 17.43 -11.06 -11.14
N GLY A 15 18.08 -10.73 -10.02
CA GLY A 15 18.85 -9.50 -9.88
C GLY A 15 20.06 -9.64 -8.96
N PHE A 16 21.10 -8.86 -9.24
CA PHE A 16 22.27 -8.74 -8.39
C PHE A 16 22.69 -7.28 -8.29
N ALA A 17 22.93 -6.79 -7.08
CA ALA A 17 23.49 -5.48 -6.82
C ALA A 17 24.72 -5.63 -5.94
N ALA A 18 25.91 -5.39 -6.51
CA ALA A 18 27.15 -5.33 -5.75
C ALA A 18 27.15 -4.13 -4.79
N ARG A 19 27.95 -4.19 -3.73
CA ARG A 19 28.27 -3.04 -2.86
C ARG A 19 28.61 -1.82 -3.72
N GLY A 20 27.99 -0.69 -3.40
CA GLY A 20 28.17 0.59 -4.11
C GLY A 20 27.24 0.78 -5.31
N ASN A 21 26.47 -0.24 -5.71
CA ASN A 21 25.47 -0.10 -6.76
C ASN A 21 24.10 0.28 -6.20
N VAL A 22 23.22 0.76 -7.08
CA VAL A 22 21.81 1.02 -6.76
C VAL A 22 21.10 -0.32 -6.57
N ALA A 23 20.50 -0.51 -5.39
CA ALA A 23 19.71 -1.69 -5.04
C ALA A 23 18.20 -1.39 -4.96
N GLY A 24 17.82 -0.12 -5.11
CA GLY A 24 16.43 0.31 -4.99
C GLY A 24 16.29 1.82 -5.09
N VAL A 25 15.12 2.29 -4.72
CA VAL A 25 14.78 3.70 -4.73
C VAL A 25 14.02 4.11 -3.48
N ASN A 26 14.45 5.22 -2.89
CA ASN A 26 13.71 5.91 -1.84
C ASN A 26 12.77 6.91 -2.51
N MET A 27 11.54 6.45 -2.78
CA MET A 27 10.48 7.27 -3.32
C MET A 27 9.79 8.01 -2.19
N THR A 28 9.55 9.30 -2.37
CA THR A 28 8.86 10.15 -1.40
C THR A 28 7.86 11.04 -2.12
N GLY A 29 6.79 11.42 -1.43
CA GLY A 29 5.77 12.33 -1.93
C GLY A 29 5.22 13.20 -0.80
N GLN A 30 5.16 14.52 -1.03
CA GLN A 30 4.71 15.49 -0.02
C GLN A 30 3.46 16.24 -0.53
N GLY A 31 2.43 16.30 0.31
CA GLY A 31 1.25 17.15 0.12
C GLY A 31 1.37 18.43 0.96
N TYR A 32 1.25 19.59 0.31
CA TYR A 32 1.42 20.89 0.95
C TYR A 32 0.07 21.61 1.14
N LEU A 33 -0.09 22.29 2.28
CA LEU A 33 -1.14 23.26 2.53
C LEU A 33 -0.51 24.56 3.01
N ALA A 34 -0.76 25.65 2.27
CA ALA A 34 -0.19 26.97 2.57
C ALA A 34 1.34 26.99 2.73
N GLY A 35 2.06 26.16 1.95
CA GLY A 35 3.52 26.07 1.98
C GLY A 35 4.08 25.13 3.05
N GLU A 36 3.24 24.56 3.91
CA GLU A 36 3.63 23.57 4.92
C GLU A 36 3.30 22.15 4.46
N VAL A 37 4.20 21.19 4.69
CA VAL A 37 3.92 19.77 4.44
C VAL A 37 2.88 19.30 5.46
N LYS A 38 1.74 18.78 4.97
CA LYS A 38 0.68 18.18 5.81
C LYS A 38 0.59 16.66 5.65
N ILE A 39 1.07 16.14 4.52
CA ILE A 39 1.14 14.70 4.26
C ILE A 39 2.55 14.43 3.76
N ASP A 40 3.28 13.55 4.45
CA ASP A 40 4.59 13.08 4.04
C ASP A 40 4.55 11.56 3.86
N MET A 41 4.72 11.11 2.63
CA MET A 41 4.69 9.70 2.26
C MET A 41 6.08 9.24 1.84
N ILE A 42 6.54 8.13 2.41
CA ILE A 42 7.85 7.55 2.14
C ILE A 42 7.63 6.08 1.78
N HIS A 43 8.02 5.71 0.56
CA HIS A 43 7.90 4.35 0.05
C HIS A 43 9.26 3.88 -0.51
N PRO A 44 10.19 3.46 0.36
CA PRO A 44 11.45 2.89 -0.08
C PRO A 44 11.21 1.47 -0.60
N GLN A 45 11.60 1.21 -1.85
CA GLN A 45 11.56 -0.13 -2.45
C GLN A 45 12.97 -0.54 -2.85
N GLN A 46 13.43 -1.69 -2.37
CA GLN A 46 14.77 -2.22 -2.61
C GLN A 46 14.74 -3.75 -2.61
N ILE A 47 15.71 -4.37 -3.28
CA ILE A 47 15.87 -5.84 -3.25
C ILE A 47 16.43 -6.29 -1.90
N GLU A 48 15.90 -7.39 -1.36
CA GLU A 48 16.38 -8.08 -0.15
C GLU A 48 16.81 -7.12 0.99
N PRO A 49 15.88 -6.29 1.51
CA PRO A 49 16.18 -5.25 2.51
C PRO A 49 16.81 -5.80 3.80
N GLU A 50 16.46 -7.02 4.19
CA GLU A 50 16.96 -7.72 5.38
C GLU A 50 18.45 -8.06 5.29
N LEU A 51 19.01 -8.27 4.09
CA LEU A 51 20.47 -8.41 3.90
C LEU A 51 21.23 -7.13 4.28
N GLY A 52 20.55 -5.98 4.21
CA GLY A 52 21.04 -4.69 4.69
C GLY A 52 20.64 -4.35 6.12
N GLY A 53 20.03 -5.29 6.87
CA GLY A 53 19.54 -5.06 8.23
C GLY A 53 18.29 -4.20 8.31
N THR A 54 17.55 -4.03 7.21
CA THR A 54 16.29 -3.29 7.18
C THR A 54 15.10 -4.25 7.29
N HIS A 55 14.12 -3.92 8.12
CA HIS A 55 12.87 -4.66 8.22
C HIS A 55 11.76 -3.93 7.45
N THR A 56 10.91 -4.70 6.78
CA THR A 56 9.75 -4.19 6.07
C THR A 56 8.57 -3.96 7.03
N GLY A 57 7.67 -3.04 6.66
CA GLY A 57 6.49 -2.72 7.44
C GLY A 57 5.75 -1.52 6.89
N ASP A 58 4.46 -1.43 7.20
CA ASP A 58 3.64 -0.25 6.92
C ASP A 58 3.46 0.56 8.20
N TYR A 59 3.75 1.85 8.12
CA TYR A 59 3.71 2.76 9.28
C TYR A 59 2.84 3.96 8.97
N ILE A 60 1.94 4.30 9.89
CA ILE A 60 1.14 5.52 9.82
C ILE A 60 1.27 6.27 11.14
N THR A 61 1.75 7.50 11.06
CA THR A 61 1.78 8.45 12.18
C THR A 61 0.86 9.62 11.85
N LEU A 62 -0.10 9.88 12.73
CA LEU A 62 -0.98 11.04 12.67
C LEU A 62 -0.65 11.95 13.85
N GLU A 63 -0.10 13.12 13.55
CA GLU A 63 0.13 14.17 14.54
C GLU A 63 -1.17 14.91 14.83
N GLY A 64 -1.48 15.09 16.12
CA GLY A 64 -2.74 15.69 16.53
C GLY A 64 -3.00 15.48 18.02
N THR A 65 -4.26 15.60 18.43
CA THR A 65 -4.67 15.41 19.83
C THR A 65 -5.91 14.52 19.89
N PRO A 66 -5.78 13.24 20.30
CA PRO A 66 -4.54 12.54 20.60
C PRO A 66 -3.72 12.20 19.33
N PRO A 67 -2.39 12.02 19.45
CA PRO A 67 -1.60 11.45 18.37
C PRO A 67 -1.96 9.97 18.15
N VAL A 68 -1.82 9.48 16.91
CA VAL A 68 -2.01 8.06 16.55
C VAL A 68 -0.75 7.52 15.89
N ASN A 69 -0.33 6.32 16.30
CA ASN A 69 0.78 5.60 15.68
C ASN A 69 0.33 4.15 15.40
N MET A 70 0.42 3.73 14.15
CA MET A 70 0.07 2.39 13.68
C MET A 70 1.27 1.76 12.99
N ALA A 71 1.50 0.47 13.25
CA ALA A 71 2.50 -0.33 12.58
C ALA A 71 1.91 -1.70 12.19
N ILE A 72 2.15 -2.13 10.96
CA ILE A 72 1.86 -3.48 10.47
C ILE A 72 3.21 -4.11 10.10
N GLN A 73 3.53 -5.24 10.73
CA GLN A 73 4.82 -5.93 10.59
C GLN A 73 4.61 -7.46 10.51
N PRO A 74 5.03 -8.14 9.42
CA PRO A 74 5.55 -7.55 8.18
C PRO A 74 4.51 -6.67 7.49
N GLU A 75 4.92 -5.92 6.48
CA GLU A 75 4.03 -5.13 5.62
C GLU A 75 2.90 -5.99 5.03
N VAL A 76 1.85 -5.34 4.56
CA VAL A 76 0.84 -6.01 3.75
C VAL A 76 1.49 -6.50 2.45
N ASP A 77 1.42 -7.81 2.19
CA ASP A 77 1.88 -8.38 0.92
C ASP A 77 1.17 -7.67 -0.24
N GLY A 78 1.93 -6.93 -1.05
CA GLY A 78 1.38 -6.09 -2.10
C GLY A 78 0.64 -6.89 -3.18
N GLY A 79 1.07 -8.12 -3.47
CA GLY A 79 0.45 -8.98 -4.47
C GLY A 79 -0.90 -9.52 -3.97
N ILE A 80 -0.88 -10.21 -2.84
CA ILE A 80 -2.07 -10.81 -2.24
C ILE A 80 -3.08 -9.73 -1.82
N GLY A 81 -2.60 -8.64 -1.20
CA GLY A 81 -3.42 -7.52 -0.76
C GLY A 81 -4.16 -6.85 -1.91
N THR A 82 -3.48 -6.62 -3.04
CA THR A 82 -4.11 -6.05 -4.24
C THR A 82 -5.21 -6.96 -4.78
N ILE A 83 -4.95 -8.28 -4.89
CA ILE A 83 -5.95 -9.25 -5.37
C ILE A 83 -7.17 -9.25 -4.44
N ALA A 84 -6.94 -9.36 -3.13
CA ALA A 84 -7.99 -9.38 -2.13
C ALA A 84 -8.84 -8.11 -2.19
N MET A 85 -8.20 -6.95 -2.29
CA MET A 85 -8.87 -5.66 -2.42
C MET A 85 -9.75 -5.59 -3.68
N CYS A 86 -9.21 -5.95 -4.84
CA CYS A 86 -9.97 -5.93 -6.09
C CYS A 86 -11.21 -6.82 -6.04
N VAL A 87 -11.10 -8.03 -5.47
CA VAL A 87 -12.23 -8.98 -5.38
C VAL A 87 -13.25 -8.54 -4.34
N ASN A 88 -12.81 -8.17 -3.14
CA ASN A 88 -13.71 -7.80 -2.03
C ASN A 88 -14.50 -6.52 -2.34
N MET A 89 -14.02 -5.67 -3.24
CA MET A 89 -14.73 -4.46 -3.64
C MET A 89 -15.76 -4.67 -4.75
N ILE A 90 -15.84 -5.85 -5.40
CA ILE A 90 -16.75 -6.08 -6.54
C ILE A 90 -18.22 -5.78 -6.16
N PRO A 91 -18.80 -6.35 -5.08
CA PRO A 91 -20.20 -6.08 -4.75
C PRO A 91 -20.43 -4.61 -4.40
N HIS A 92 -19.47 -3.99 -3.70
CA HIS A 92 -19.54 -2.58 -3.34
C HIS A 92 -19.52 -1.65 -4.56
N VAL A 93 -18.79 -2.00 -5.61
CA VAL A 93 -18.76 -1.24 -6.86
C VAL A 93 -20.07 -1.43 -7.64
N ILE A 94 -20.62 -2.65 -7.69
CA ILE A 94 -21.90 -2.92 -8.38
C ILE A 94 -23.05 -2.16 -7.71
N ASN A 95 -23.09 -2.15 -6.38
CA ASN A 95 -24.12 -1.45 -5.60
C ASN A 95 -23.92 0.08 -5.60
N ALA A 96 -22.80 0.59 -6.12
CA ALA A 96 -22.51 2.02 -6.08
C ALA A 96 -23.36 2.80 -7.10
N ARG A 97 -23.73 4.03 -6.73
CA ARG A 97 -24.30 5.00 -7.68
C ARG A 97 -23.34 5.24 -8.87
N PRO A 98 -23.85 5.49 -10.09
CA PRO A 98 -23.01 5.76 -11.27
C PRO A 98 -22.03 6.92 -11.09
N GLY A 99 -20.89 6.82 -11.78
CA GLY A 99 -19.82 7.82 -11.80
C GLY A 99 -18.45 7.23 -11.45
N LEU A 100 -17.41 8.05 -11.54
CA LEU A 100 -16.08 7.68 -11.06
C LEU A 100 -16.08 7.71 -9.52
N LYS A 101 -15.81 6.56 -8.91
CA LYS A 101 -15.76 6.38 -7.45
C LYS A 101 -14.33 6.15 -6.97
N THR A 102 -14.08 6.55 -5.73
CA THR A 102 -12.85 6.31 -4.99
C THR A 102 -13.13 5.46 -3.75
N MET A 103 -12.08 4.97 -3.08
CA MET A 103 -12.22 4.19 -1.84
C MET A 103 -12.95 4.94 -0.72
N ILE A 104 -12.93 6.28 -0.73
CA ILE A 104 -13.62 7.11 0.27
C ILE A 104 -15.14 7.12 0.03
N ASP A 105 -15.59 6.88 -1.20
CA ASP A 105 -17.00 6.89 -1.57
C ASP A 105 -17.71 5.55 -1.29
N LEU A 106 -16.96 4.49 -1.02
CA LEU A 106 -17.45 3.12 -0.90
C LEU A 106 -17.36 2.63 0.56
N PRO A 107 -18.13 1.58 0.94
CA PRO A 107 -17.98 0.94 2.23
C PRO A 107 -16.56 0.45 2.50
N VAL A 108 -16.20 0.36 3.78
CA VAL A 108 -14.87 -0.12 4.20
C VAL A 108 -14.64 -1.55 3.66
N PRO A 109 -13.49 -1.81 3.02
CA PRO A 109 -13.17 -3.13 2.51
C PRO A 109 -13.10 -4.16 3.63
N HIS A 110 -13.68 -5.33 3.38
CA HIS A 110 -13.62 -6.45 4.32
C HIS A 110 -13.58 -7.76 3.57
N ALA A 111 -13.00 -8.79 4.20
CA ALA A 111 -13.04 -10.14 3.65
C ALA A 111 -14.49 -10.65 3.66
N MET A 112 -14.99 -11.02 2.49
CA MET A 112 -16.31 -11.62 2.35
C MET A 112 -16.16 -13.13 2.32
N MET A 113 -16.87 -13.80 3.22
CA MET A 113 -16.92 -15.26 3.28
C MET A 113 -18.20 -15.74 2.60
N GLY A 114 -18.09 -16.63 1.61
CA GLY A 114 -19.24 -17.18 0.89
C GLY A 114 -19.41 -16.60 -0.51
N ASP A 115 -20.64 -16.67 -1.03
CA ASP A 115 -20.95 -16.26 -2.40
C ASP A 115 -21.12 -14.73 -2.50
N LEU A 116 -20.24 -14.08 -3.25
CA LEU A 116 -20.24 -12.62 -3.46
C LEU A 116 -21.55 -12.11 -4.07
N ARG A 117 -22.30 -12.95 -4.79
CA ARG A 117 -23.58 -12.57 -5.39
C ARG A 117 -24.65 -12.25 -4.36
N GLU A 118 -24.57 -12.86 -3.17
CA GLU A 118 -25.48 -12.59 -2.06
C GLU A 118 -25.26 -11.20 -1.44
N GLN A 119 -24.18 -10.51 -1.82
CA GLN A 119 -23.86 -9.15 -1.35
C GLN A 119 -24.35 -8.06 -2.32
N ILE A 120 -25.01 -8.43 -3.42
CA ILE A 120 -25.47 -7.51 -4.46
C ILE A 120 -26.94 -7.16 -4.23
N GLU A 121 -27.28 -5.88 -4.33
CA GLU A 121 -28.66 -5.41 -4.13
C GLU A 121 -29.59 -5.91 -5.27
N GLU A 122 -30.85 -6.21 -4.92
CA GLU A 122 -31.85 -6.77 -5.85
C GLU A 122 -32.09 -5.84 -7.06
N GLY A 123 -32.26 -6.42 -8.25
CA GLY A 123 -32.57 -5.70 -9.49
C GLY A 123 -31.38 -5.04 -10.19
N LEU A 124 -30.14 -5.30 -9.75
CA LEU A 124 -28.92 -4.82 -10.41
C LEU A 124 -28.31 -5.82 -11.40
N LEU A 125 -28.59 -7.11 -11.23
CA LEU A 125 -28.08 -8.21 -12.05
C LEU A 125 -29.22 -9.13 -12.48
N ASP A 126 -30.15 -8.58 -13.28
CA ASP A 126 -31.15 -9.36 -14.01
C ASP A 126 -30.62 -9.79 -15.39
#